data_AF-A0A4Q3U7U8-F1
#
_entry.id   AF-A0A4Q3U7U8-F1
#
_cell.length_a   1.000
_cell.length_b   1.000
_cell.length_c   1.000
_cell.angle_alpha   90.00
_cell.angle_beta   90.00
_cell.angle_gamma   90.00
#
_symmetry.space_group_name_H-M   'P 1'
#
loop_
_entity.id
_entity.type
_entity.pdbx_description
1 polymer ?
#
loop_
_entity_poly.entity_id
_entity_poly.type
_entity_poly.pdbx_seq_one_letter_code
_entity_poly.pdbx_strand_id
1 'polypeptide(L)'
;MRIYTSESVSVGHPDKLADQISDALLDAFLENEPNGNRSYTRVAIETLLTRGVAVVAGEVRTEGYVDIAKVVRETIAAAGYTDTAYGFDGNTCGVLVAIQEQSAHIAQGVDADAAHKTDKKVGAGDQGMMFG
;
A
#
# COMPACT_ATOMS: atom_id res chain seq x y z
N MET A 1 40.43 -14.82 -2.61
CA MET A 1 39.32 -14.88 -1.64
C MET A 1 38.49 -13.61 -1.79
N ARG A 2 37.17 -13.71 -1.91
CA ARG A 2 36.28 -12.56 -2.13
C ARG A 2 35.34 -12.45 -0.93
N ILE A 3 35.24 -11.27 -0.34
CA ILE A 3 34.32 -11.01 0.77
C ILE A 3 32.98 -10.55 0.17
N TYR A 4 31.88 -11.09 0.69
CA TYR A 4 30.52 -10.71 0.34
C TYR A 4 29.73 -10.49 1.63
N THR A 5 28.91 -9.44 1.66
CA THR A 5 28.11 -9.05 2.84
C THR A 5 26.68 -8.73 2.44
N SER A 6 25.75 -8.96 3.36
CA SER A 6 24.33 -8.62 3.27
C SER A 6 23.83 -8.17 4.64
N GLU A 7 22.76 -7.39 4.68
CA GLU A 7 22.10 -6.93 5.91
C GLU A 7 20.59 -7.18 5.88
N SER A 8 19.95 -6.97 7.03
CA SER A 8 18.51 -7.03 7.22
C SER A 8 18.12 -6.12 8.38
N VAL A 9 16.86 -5.70 8.43
CA VAL A 9 16.31 -4.82 9.47
C VAL A 9 15.10 -5.47 10.13
N SER A 10 14.77 -5.03 11.34
CA SER A 10 13.61 -5.55 12.06
C SER A 10 12.29 -5.00 11.50
N VAL A 11 11.17 -5.63 11.90
CA VAL A 11 9.81 -5.17 11.56
C VAL A 11 9.49 -3.76 12.10
N GLY A 12 10.21 -3.30 13.12
CA GLY A 12 10.07 -1.95 13.66
C GLY A 12 10.92 -0.89 12.95
N HIS A 13 11.79 -1.27 12.01
CA HIS A 13 12.53 -0.29 11.21
C HIS A 13 11.54 0.60 10.45
N PRO A 14 11.70 1.94 10.45
CA PRO A 14 10.70 2.85 9.87
C PRO A 14 10.37 2.52 8.41
N ASP A 15 11.37 2.18 7.59
CA ASP A 15 11.13 1.78 6.20
C ASP A 15 10.30 0.50 6.10
N LYS A 16 10.59 -0.52 6.94
CA LYS A 16 9.76 -1.74 6.95
C LYS A 16 8.39 -1.54 7.57
N LEU A 17 8.24 -0.58 8.48
CA LEU A 17 6.94 -0.21 9.01
C LEU A 17 6.10 0.51 7.96
N ALA A 18 6.72 1.36 7.13
CA ALA A 18 6.06 1.99 5.99
C ALA A 18 5.57 0.94 4.97
N ASP A 19 6.43 -0.03 4.62
CA ASP A 19 6.06 -1.16 3.76
C ASP A 19 4.85 -1.92 4.32
N GLN A 20 4.89 -2.27 5.61
CA GLN A 20 3.79 -3.00 6.28
C GLN A 20 2.48 -2.20 6.28
N ILE A 21 2.52 -0.88 6.43
CA ILE A 21 1.33 -0.03 6.37
C ILE A 21 0.75 -0.01 4.96
N SER A 22 1.59 0.18 3.94
CA SER A 22 1.17 0.15 2.55
C SER A 22 0.53 -1.20 2.18
N ASP A 23 1.14 -2.31 2.58
CA ASP A 23 0.61 -3.67 2.35
C ASP A 23 -0.67 -3.94 3.15
N ALA A 24 -0.76 -3.49 4.41
CA ALA A 24 -1.98 -3.65 5.21
C ALA A 24 -3.18 -2.89 4.60
N LEU A 25 -2.93 -1.73 3.98
CA LEU A 25 -3.94 -0.98 3.26
C LEU A 25 -4.33 -1.68 1.95
N LEU A 26 -3.37 -2.22 1.21
CA LEU A 26 -3.64 -3.08 0.04
C LEU A 26 -4.57 -4.23 0.41
N ASP A 27 -4.25 -4.97 1.47
CA ASP A 27 -5.08 -6.08 1.96
C ASP A 27 -6.49 -5.60 2.32
N ALA A 28 -6.59 -4.51 3.08
CA ALA A 28 -7.88 -3.95 3.47
C ALA A 28 -8.74 -3.54 2.26
N PHE A 29 -8.15 -2.94 1.22
CA PHE A 29 -8.89 -2.59 0.00
C PHE A 29 -9.35 -3.82 -0.78
N LEU A 30 -8.50 -4.84 -0.91
CA LEU A 30 -8.85 -6.09 -1.58
C LEU A 30 -9.92 -6.89 -0.82
N GLU A 31 -9.94 -6.82 0.51
CA GLU A 31 -10.93 -7.51 1.34
C GLU A 31 -12.28 -6.83 1.36
N ASN A 32 -12.32 -5.50 1.35
CA ASN A 32 -13.56 -4.72 1.41
C ASN A 32 -14.22 -4.50 0.04
N GLU A 33 -13.63 -4.99 -1.04
CA GLU A 33 -14.22 -4.89 -2.38
C GLU A 33 -15.56 -5.66 -2.45
N PRO A 34 -16.67 -4.97 -2.78
CA PRO A 34 -17.98 -5.58 -2.90
C PRO A 34 -18.02 -6.77 -3.87
N ASN A 35 -18.88 -7.74 -3.58
CA ASN A 35 -19.11 -8.92 -4.41
C ASN A 35 -17.85 -9.79 -4.64
N GLY A 36 -16.76 -9.55 -3.90
CA GLY A 36 -15.51 -10.29 -4.02
C GLY A 36 -14.74 -10.00 -5.31
N ASN A 37 -15.07 -8.92 -6.04
CA ASN A 37 -14.43 -8.58 -7.31
C ASN A 37 -13.06 -7.89 -7.12
N ARG A 38 -12.12 -8.59 -6.49
CA ARG A 38 -10.74 -8.11 -6.24
C ARG A 38 -10.01 -7.66 -7.52
N SER A 39 -10.45 -8.12 -8.68
CA SER A 39 -9.85 -7.77 -9.96
C SER A 39 -10.10 -6.32 -10.37
N TYR A 40 -11.17 -5.68 -9.86
CA TYR A 40 -11.48 -4.28 -10.09
C TYR A 40 -10.59 -3.35 -9.26
N THR A 41 -10.30 -3.76 -8.02
CA THR A 41 -9.46 -3.05 -7.07
C THR A 41 -8.05 -2.84 -7.64
N ARG A 42 -7.58 -1.59 -7.61
CA ARG A 42 -6.20 -1.20 -7.94
C ARG A 42 -5.68 -0.33 -6.81
N VAL A 43 -4.50 -0.65 -6.30
CA VAL A 43 -3.91 0.04 -5.15
C VAL A 43 -2.45 0.31 -5.45
N ALA A 44 -2.05 1.57 -5.36
CA ALA A 44 -0.68 2.02 -5.38
C ALA A 44 -0.54 3.03 -4.23
N ILE A 45 -0.25 2.53 -3.02
CA ILE A 45 -0.18 3.34 -1.80
C ILE A 45 1.27 3.43 -1.33
N GLU A 46 1.68 4.66 -1.09
CA GLU A 46 2.98 5.02 -0.54
C GLU A 46 2.80 5.54 0.88
N THR A 47 3.68 5.08 1.78
CA THR A 47 3.68 5.50 3.17
C THR A 47 5.00 6.19 3.51
N LEU A 48 4.92 7.41 4.03
CA LEU A 48 6.05 8.11 4.63
C LEU A 48 5.83 8.21 6.14
N LEU A 49 6.83 7.78 6.90
CA LEU A 49 6.82 7.88 8.35
C LEU A 49 7.86 8.90 8.83
N THR A 50 7.44 9.76 9.76
CA THR A 50 8.37 10.57 10.55
C THR A 50 7.79 10.78 11.95
N ARG A 51 8.51 11.51 12.80
CA ARG A 51 8.15 11.66 14.21
C ARG A 51 6.72 12.19 14.37
N GLY A 52 5.87 11.34 14.94
CA GLY A 52 4.50 11.68 15.29
C GLY A 52 3.52 11.76 14.12
N VAL A 53 3.92 11.40 12.88
CA VAL A 53 3.00 11.42 11.73
C VAL A 53 3.28 10.30 10.72
N ALA A 54 2.21 9.69 10.23
CA ALA A 54 2.19 8.86 9.05
C ALA A 54 1.49 9.63 7.91
N VAL A 55 2.15 9.72 6.76
CA VAL A 55 1.58 10.28 5.52
C VAL A 55 1.31 9.12 4.58
N VAL A 56 0.05 8.95 4.20
CA VAL A 56 -0.41 7.92 3.25
C VAL A 56 -0.87 8.64 1.99
N ALA A 57 -0.23 8.33 0.87
CA ALA A 57 -0.50 8.96 -0.42
C ALA A 57 -0.56 7.92 -1.55
N GLY A 58 -1.09 8.32 -2.71
CA GLY A 58 -1.07 7.48 -3.91
C GLY A 58 -2.43 7.37 -4.57
N GLU A 59 -2.65 6.25 -5.26
CA GLU A 59 -3.81 6.03 -6.12
C GLU A 59 -4.56 4.75 -5.74
N VAL A 60 -5.87 4.86 -5.54
CA VAL A 60 -6.74 3.72 -5.28
C VAL A 60 -7.97 3.78 -6.16
N ARG A 61 -8.28 2.66 -6.82
CA ARG A 61 -9.57 2.39 -7.47
C ARG A 61 -10.23 1.22 -6.77
N THR A 62 -11.41 1.43 -6.20
CA THR A 62 -12.18 0.42 -5.44
C THR A 62 -13.62 0.89 -5.29
N GLU A 63 -14.58 -0.04 -5.14
CA GLU A 63 -15.92 0.29 -4.66
C GLU A 63 -16.06 0.09 -3.13
N GLY A 64 -15.03 -0.47 -2.49
CA GLY A 64 -14.99 -0.74 -1.05
C GLY A 64 -14.62 0.49 -0.21
N TYR A 65 -15.05 0.49 1.04
CA TYR A 65 -14.65 1.49 2.03
C TYR A 65 -13.59 0.92 2.97
N VAL A 66 -12.52 1.68 3.20
CA VAL A 66 -11.47 1.37 4.19
C VAL A 66 -11.27 2.58 5.08
N ASP A 67 -11.33 2.37 6.40
CA ASP A 67 -10.87 3.37 7.38
C ASP A 67 -9.34 3.34 7.44
N ILE A 68 -8.72 4.16 6.57
CA ILE A 68 -7.27 4.22 6.41
C ILE A 68 -6.58 4.55 7.73
N ALA A 69 -7.11 5.52 8.49
CA ALA A 69 -6.50 5.93 9.74
C ALA A 69 -6.50 4.80 10.76
N LYS A 70 -7.58 4.02 10.83
CA LYS A 70 -7.65 2.85 11.70
C LYS A 70 -6.60 1.80 11.32
N VAL A 71 -6.55 1.41 10.04
CA VAL A 71 -5.58 0.38 9.57
C VAL A 71 -4.14 0.81 9.86
N VAL A 72 -3.78 2.06 9.54
CA VAL A 72 -2.44 2.61 9.82
C VAL A 72 -2.09 2.48 11.30
N ARG A 73 -3.00 2.88 12.20
CA ARG A 73 -2.76 2.85 13.66
C ARG A 73 -2.62 1.43 14.19
N GLU A 74 -3.49 0.52 13.72
CA GLU A 74 -3.46 -0.89 14.11
C GLU A 74 -2.16 -1.56 13.65
N THR A 75 -1.68 -1.27 12.44
CA THR A 75 -0.39 -1.77 11.94
C THR A 75 0.79 -1.23 12.76
N ILE A 76 0.80 0.07 13.09
CA ILE A 76 1.84 0.67 13.94
C ILE A 76 1.86 0.02 15.34
N ALA A 77 0.69 -0.17 15.94
CA ALA A 77 0.57 -0.82 17.25
C ALA A 77 1.01 -2.29 17.21
N ALA A 78 0.64 -3.03 16.14
CA ALA A 78 1.03 -4.42 15.94
C ALA A 78 2.55 -4.60 15.79
N ALA A 79 3.24 -3.62 15.20
CA ALA A 79 4.71 -3.58 15.14
C ALA A 79 5.39 -3.25 16.49
N GLY A 80 4.61 -2.89 17.52
CA GLY A 80 5.08 -2.63 18.88
C GLY A 80 5.11 -1.17 19.32
N TYR A 81 4.82 -0.22 18.41
CA TYR A 81 4.79 1.21 18.70
C TYR A 81 3.48 1.61 19.38
N THR A 82 3.43 1.40 20.70
CA THR A 82 2.22 1.58 21.54
C THR A 82 2.41 2.59 22.68
N ASP A 83 3.61 3.18 22.79
CA ASP A 83 3.94 4.18 23.80
C ASP A 83 4.79 5.30 23.18
N THR A 84 4.38 6.55 23.39
CA THR A 84 5.10 7.75 22.96
C THR A 84 6.57 7.78 23.39
N ALA A 85 6.93 7.09 24.48
CA ALA A 85 8.31 6.96 24.95
C ALA A 85 9.23 6.27 23.94
N TYR A 86 8.70 5.47 23.00
CA TYR A 86 9.46 4.85 21.92
C TYR A 86 9.76 5.83 20.77
N GLY A 87 9.27 7.07 20.84
CA GLY A 87 9.42 8.09 19.80
C GLY A 87 8.37 8.02 18.70
N PHE A 88 7.50 7.01 18.73
CA PHE A 88 6.35 6.82 17.85
C PHE A 88 5.29 5.95 18.53
N ASP A 89 4.01 6.21 18.28
CA ASP A 89 2.89 5.52 18.93
C ASP A 89 1.64 5.55 18.04
N GLY A 90 1.13 4.36 17.69
CA GLY A 90 -0.05 4.21 16.84
C GLY A 90 -1.31 4.82 17.45
N ASN A 91 -1.39 4.96 18.78
CA ASN A 91 -2.56 5.52 19.44
C ASN A 91 -2.62 7.06 19.36
N THR A 92 -1.47 7.71 19.16
CA THR A 92 -1.35 9.18 19.26
C THR A 92 -0.80 9.85 18.00
N CYS A 93 -0.19 9.11 17.07
CA CYS A 93 0.36 9.69 15.85
C CYS A 93 -0.71 10.40 15.00
N GLY A 94 -0.34 11.43 14.26
CA GLY A 94 -1.17 11.98 13.18
C GLY A 94 -1.20 11.01 11.99
N VAL A 95 -2.33 10.96 11.28
CA VAL A 95 -2.45 10.26 10.00
C VAL A 95 -2.94 11.27 8.97
N LEU A 96 -2.10 11.56 7.98
CA LEU A 96 -2.42 12.42 6.84
C LEU A 96 -2.71 11.53 5.63
N VAL A 97 -3.86 11.74 5.00
CA VAL A 97 -4.30 10.94 3.85
C VAL A 97 -4.41 11.85 2.64
N ALA A 98 -3.69 11.50 1.57
CA ALA A 98 -3.65 12.19 0.30
C ALA A 98 -3.75 11.16 -0.85
N ILE A 99 -4.87 10.41 -0.87
CA ILE A 99 -5.16 9.39 -1.89
C ILE A 99 -6.11 9.98 -2.94
N GLN A 100 -5.82 9.70 -4.20
CA GLN A 100 -6.68 10.04 -5.34
C GLN A 100 -7.12 8.76 -6.09
N GLU A 101 -8.02 8.90 -7.05
CA GLU A 101 -8.41 7.79 -7.92
C GLU A 101 -7.30 7.46 -8.94
N GLN A 102 -7.19 6.20 -9.33
CA GLN A 102 -6.28 5.79 -10.41
C GLN A 102 -6.58 6.55 -11.70
N SER A 103 -5.54 7.02 -12.40
CA SER A 103 -5.70 7.66 -13.71
C SER A 103 -6.39 6.75 -14.74
N ALA A 104 -7.46 7.24 -15.37
CA ALA A 104 -8.16 6.54 -16.44
C ALA A 104 -7.24 6.22 -17.64
N HIS A 105 -6.21 7.03 -17.87
CA HIS A 105 -5.21 6.79 -18.93
C HIS A 105 -4.29 5.59 -18.65
N ILE A 106 -4.05 5.29 -17.37
CA ILE A 106 -3.34 4.09 -16.94
C ILE A 106 -4.29 2.89 -17.05
N ALA A 107 -5.52 3.03 -16.53
CA ALA A 107 -6.53 1.97 -16.55
C ALA A 107 -6.80 1.43 -17.97
N GLN A 108 -6.96 2.30 -18.98
CA GLN A 108 -7.16 1.86 -20.38
C GLN A 108 -5.99 1.03 -20.93
N GLY A 109 -4.76 1.26 -20.46
CA GLY A 109 -3.58 0.55 -20.89
C GLY A 109 -3.50 -0.84 -20.26
N VAL A 110 -3.85 -0.93 -18.98
CA VAL A 110 -3.69 -2.11 -18.13
C VAL A 110 -4.87 -3.06 -18.21
N ASP A 111 -6.09 -2.55 -18.11
CA ASP A 111 -7.27 -3.41 -17.95
C ASP A 111 -7.51 -4.25 -19.21
N ALA A 112 -7.94 -5.50 -18.97
CA ALA A 112 -8.39 -6.39 -20.03
C ALA A 112 -9.67 -5.85 -20.66
N ASP A 113 -9.78 -5.97 -21.98
CA ASP A 113 -10.90 -5.39 -22.70
C ASP A 113 -12.05 -6.40 -22.84
N ALA A 114 -12.81 -6.57 -21.75
CA ALA A 114 -14.00 -7.42 -21.78
C ALA A 114 -15.14 -6.81 -22.64
N ALA A 115 -15.10 -5.50 -22.89
CA ALA A 115 -16.19 -4.76 -23.53
C ALA A 115 -16.09 -4.69 -25.06
N HIS A 116 -14.89 -4.62 -25.65
CA HIS A 116 -14.74 -4.43 -27.10
C HIS A 116 -14.58 -5.71 -27.93
N LYS A 117 -14.80 -6.90 -27.36
CA LYS A 117 -14.63 -8.20 -28.04
C LYS A 117 -13.25 -8.34 -28.73
N THR A 118 -12.23 -7.67 -28.18
CA THR A 118 -10.84 -7.87 -28.59
C THR A 118 -10.23 -8.89 -27.64
N ASP A 119 -9.33 -9.76 -28.11
CA ASP A 119 -8.62 -10.74 -27.26
C ASP A 119 -7.56 -10.07 -26.35
N LYS A 120 -7.74 -8.78 -26.01
CA LYS A 120 -6.78 -7.99 -25.23
C LYS A 120 -6.76 -8.49 -23.79
N LYS A 121 -5.65 -9.12 -23.42
CA LYS A 121 -5.32 -9.53 -22.05
C LYS A 121 -4.82 -8.35 -21.22
N VAL A 122 -4.75 -8.52 -19.90
CA VAL A 122 -4.20 -7.54 -18.96
C VAL A 122 -2.77 -7.16 -19.36
N GLY A 123 -2.52 -5.86 -19.49
CA GLY A 123 -1.19 -5.29 -19.75
C GLY A 123 -0.38 -5.11 -18.46
N ALA A 124 0.94 -4.92 -18.58
CA ALA A 124 1.76 -4.50 -17.45
C ALA A 124 1.33 -3.11 -16.96
N GLY A 125 1.37 -2.89 -15.64
CA GLY A 125 1.00 -1.62 -15.00
C GLY A 125 1.93 -0.46 -15.37
N ASP A 126 3.20 -0.77 -15.58
CA ASP A 126 4.24 0.16 -16.01
C ASP A 126 5.37 -0.61 -16.73
N GLN A 127 6.29 0.11 -17.34
CA GLN A 127 7.55 -0.46 -17.85
C GLN A 127 8.47 -0.88 -16.70
N GLY A 128 9.22 -1.98 -16.87
CA GLY A 128 10.12 -2.45 -15.82
C GLY A 128 11.01 -3.63 -16.22
N MET A 129 11.93 -3.98 -15.33
CA MET A 129 12.83 -5.12 -15.43
C MET A 129 12.87 -5.85 -14.07
N MET A 130 12.82 -7.18 -14.09
CA MET A 130 12.84 -8.03 -12.90
C MET A 130 13.94 -9.08 -13.03
N PHE A 131 14.65 -9.38 -11.94
CA PHE A 131 15.63 -10.46 -11.83
C PHE A 131 15.14 -11.46 -10.77
N GLY A 132 15.37 -12.75 -10.99
CA GLY A 132 14.95 -13.83 -10.10
C GLY A 132 15.97 -14.96 -10.04
#